data_AF-A0A2V1D5N3-F1
#
_entry.id   AF-A0A2V1D5N3-F1
#
_cell.length_a   1.000
_cell.length_b   1.000
_cell.length_c   1.000
_cell.angle_alpha   90.00
_cell.angle_beta   90.00
_cell.angle_gamma   90.00
#
_symmetry.space_group_name_H-M   'P 1'
#
loop_
_entity.id
_entity.type
_entity.pdbx_description
1 polymer ?
#
loop_
_entity_poly.entity_id
_entity_poly.type
_entity_poly.pdbx_seq_one_letter_code
_entity_poly.pdbx_strand_id
1 'polypeptide(L)'
;MVPLARLIAFVATTLELGLATALILLFACAHSNEYRNILWTAGGAQGWNSDPSLRVYFYANYREPPPIPAIWDQSTSAANSCIAAFNAILWFIRLKVNLFSSKGLDLWSVLTTNALYDMLLIALWTTSISLQRAGDFSDNQHLSLSPWYLERDCEDASRDADTACRVGKASYSLSVFTA
;
A
#
# COMPACT_ATOMS: atom_id res chain seq x y z
N MET A 1 -33.02 -13.07 13.61
CA MET A 1 -32.23 -12.26 12.66
C MET A 1 -31.16 -11.39 13.33
N VAL A 2 -31.46 -10.70 14.44
CA VAL A 2 -30.51 -9.84 15.18
C VAL A 2 -29.20 -10.51 15.66
N PRO A 3 -29.16 -11.76 16.17
CA PRO A 3 -27.91 -12.33 16.70
C PRO A 3 -26.90 -12.72 15.60
N LEU A 4 -27.38 -13.17 14.43
CA LEU A 4 -26.51 -13.53 13.30
C LEU A 4 -25.82 -12.28 12.73
N ALA A 5 -26.56 -11.19 12.53
CA ALA A 5 -26.00 -9.92 12.05
C ALA A 5 -24.92 -9.37 13.00
N ARG A 6 -25.11 -9.52 14.32
CA ARG A 6 -24.12 -9.12 15.34
C ARG A 6 -22.87 -10.00 15.31
N LEU A 7 -23.03 -11.31 15.12
CA LEU A 7 -21.90 -12.22 14.98
C LEU A 7 -21.08 -11.89 13.72
N ILE A 8 -21.76 -11.65 12.59
CA ILE A 8 -21.12 -11.25 11.33
C ILE A 8 -20.34 -9.94 11.52
N ALA A 9 -20.97 -8.91 12.11
CA ALA A 9 -20.31 -7.64 12.37
C ALA A 9 -19.08 -7.80 13.29
N PHE A 10 -19.18 -8.62 14.34
CA PHE A 10 -18.06 -8.89 15.23
C PHE A 10 -16.88 -9.58 14.52
N VAL A 11 -17.16 -10.62 13.73
CA VAL A 11 -16.13 -11.31 12.94
C VAL A 11 -15.50 -10.37 11.92
N ALA A 12 -16.32 -9.61 11.18
CA ALA A 12 -15.85 -8.65 10.19
C ALA A 12 -14.94 -7.57 10.81
N THR A 13 -15.36 -6.96 11.92
CA THR A 13 -14.53 -5.95 12.62
C THR A 13 -13.23 -6.54 13.17
N THR A 14 -13.21 -7.80 13.59
CA THR A 14 -11.99 -8.44 14.09
C THR A 14 -11.00 -8.71 12.94
N LEU A 15 -11.51 -9.16 11.79
CA LEU A 15 -10.71 -9.35 10.59
C LEU A 15 -10.16 -8.02 10.06
N GLU A 16 -10.99 -6.97 10.02
CA GLU A 16 -10.60 -5.62 9.63
C GLU A 16 -9.49 -5.05 10.53
N LEU A 17 -9.54 -5.29 11.84
CA LEU A 17 -8.46 -4.91 12.76
C LEU A 17 -7.16 -5.62 12.43
N GLY A 18 -7.22 -6.92 12.17
CA GLY A 18 -6.06 -7.73 11.79
C GLY A 18 -5.39 -7.19 10.52
N LEU A 19 -6.19 -6.89 9.49
CA LEU A 19 -5.72 -6.30 8.25
C LEU A 19 -5.12 -4.90 8.46
N ALA A 20 -5.82 -4.01 9.17
CA ALA A 20 -5.33 -2.67 9.45
C ALA A 20 -3.99 -2.70 10.20
N THR A 21 -3.86 -3.58 11.18
CA THR A 21 -2.61 -3.76 11.93
C THR A 21 -1.49 -4.28 11.04
N ALA A 22 -1.75 -5.30 10.22
CA ALA A 22 -0.76 -5.84 9.30
C ALA A 22 -0.28 -4.80 8.28
N LEU A 23 -1.20 -4.03 7.70
CA LEU A 23 -0.88 -2.96 6.75
C LEU A 23 -0.07 -1.84 7.39
N ILE A 24 -0.40 -1.41 8.62
CA ILE A 24 0.41 -0.42 9.35
C ILE A 24 1.83 -0.94 9.56
N LEU A 25 2.00 -2.20 9.99
CA LEU A 25 3.33 -2.78 10.21
C LEU A 25 4.13 -2.86 8.91
N LEU A 26 3.53 -3.38 7.84
CA LEU A 26 4.20 -3.50 6.55
C LEU A 26 4.58 -2.13 5.98
N PHE A 27 3.69 -1.15 6.00
CA PHE A 27 4.00 0.19 5.52
C PHE A 27 4.95 0.94 6.43
N ALA A 28 4.95 0.71 7.75
CA ALA A 28 5.96 1.27 8.64
C ALA A 28 7.36 0.74 8.28
N CYS A 29 7.48 -0.57 7.99
CA CYS A 29 8.74 -1.14 7.50
C CYS A 29 9.12 -0.57 6.13
N ALA A 30 8.17 -0.50 5.19
CA ALA A 30 8.40 -0.01 3.82
C ALA A 30 8.58 1.52 3.71
N HIS A 31 8.15 2.29 4.72
CA HIS A 31 8.34 3.73 4.77
C HIS A 31 9.81 4.10 5.02
N SER A 32 10.58 3.19 5.62
CA SER A 32 12.04 3.36 5.67
C SER A 32 12.57 3.51 4.25
N ASN A 33 13.36 4.56 4.01
CA ASN A 33 13.95 4.82 2.69
C ASN A 33 14.76 3.61 2.16
N GLU A 34 15.19 2.73 3.06
CA GLU A 34 15.98 1.54 2.76
C GLU A 34 15.27 0.59 1.81
N TYR A 35 14.03 0.18 2.05
CA TYR A 35 13.37 -0.85 1.22
C TYR A 35 13.13 -0.39 -0.21
N ARG A 36 12.64 0.84 -0.39
CA ARG A 36 12.44 1.39 -1.72
C ARG A 36 13.77 1.53 -2.47
N ASN A 37 14.81 2.07 -1.80
CA ASN A 37 16.12 2.25 -2.43
C ASN A 37 16.76 0.90 -2.77
N ILE A 38 16.63 -0.11 -1.91
CA ILE A 38 17.09 -1.48 -2.16
C ILE A 38 16.38 -2.05 -3.39
N LEU A 39 15.04 -1.97 -3.46
CA LEU A 39 14.27 -2.49 -4.57
C LEU A 39 14.58 -1.77 -5.90
N TRP A 40 14.70 -0.45 -5.85
CA TRP A 40 15.01 0.35 -7.03
C TRP A 40 16.42 0.04 -7.55
N THR A 41 17.41 0.01 -6.66
CA THR A 41 18.82 -0.26 -7.02
C THR A 41 19.01 -1.70 -7.50
N ALA A 42 18.38 -2.68 -6.85
CA ALA A 42 18.50 -4.09 -7.23
C ALA A 42 17.90 -4.35 -8.62
N GLY A 43 16.73 -3.79 -8.91
CA GLY A 43 16.14 -3.90 -10.25
C GLY A 43 16.97 -3.16 -11.31
N GLY A 44 17.49 -1.98 -10.98
CA GLY A 44 18.31 -1.18 -11.90
C GLY A 44 19.60 -1.89 -12.28
N ALA A 45 20.26 -2.54 -11.31
CA ALA A 45 21.45 -3.35 -11.56
C ALA A 45 21.20 -4.56 -12.48
N GLN A 46 19.96 -5.06 -12.52
CA GLN A 46 19.53 -6.16 -13.39
C GLN A 46 18.87 -5.68 -14.70
N GLY A 47 18.73 -4.36 -14.88
CA GLY A 47 18.05 -3.76 -16.03
C GLY A 47 16.53 -3.99 -16.07
N TRP A 48 15.89 -4.25 -14.93
CA TRP A 48 14.43 -4.49 -14.87
C TRP A 48 13.60 -3.20 -14.73
N ASN A 49 14.22 -2.11 -14.30
CA ASN A 49 13.66 -0.78 -14.18
C ASN A 49 14.79 0.26 -14.31
N SER A 50 14.46 1.54 -14.19
CA SER A 50 15.47 2.60 -14.22
C SER A 50 16.49 2.43 -13.09
N ASP A 51 17.75 2.80 -13.35
CA ASP A 51 18.78 2.82 -12.32
C ASP A 51 18.80 4.18 -11.58
N PRO A 52 18.60 4.23 -10.25
CA PRO A 52 18.66 5.47 -9.49
C PRO A 52 20.03 6.18 -9.60
N SER A 53 21.11 5.45 -9.90
CA SER A 53 22.45 6.00 -10.10
C SER A 53 22.53 6.95 -11.29
N LEU A 54 21.69 6.77 -12.32
CA LEU A 54 21.60 7.66 -13.48
C LEU A 54 21.29 9.09 -13.05
N ARG A 55 20.45 9.28 -12.02
CA ARG A 55 20.13 10.62 -11.53
C ARG A 55 21.37 11.33 -10.97
N VAL A 56 22.20 10.60 -10.23
CA VAL A 56 23.47 11.12 -9.69
C VAL A 56 24.44 11.42 -10.83
N TYR A 57 24.53 10.54 -11.83
CA TYR A 57 25.35 10.75 -13.01
C TYR A 57 24.95 12.01 -13.78
N PHE A 58 23.65 12.19 -14.07
CA PHE A 58 23.16 13.38 -14.78
C PHE A 58 23.43 14.66 -13.99
N TYR A 59 23.16 14.64 -12.69
CA TYR A 59 23.45 15.77 -11.81
C TYR A 59 24.94 16.14 -11.81
N ALA A 60 25.83 15.16 -11.69
CA ALA A 60 27.28 15.36 -11.72
C ALA A 60 27.80 15.88 -13.07
N ASN A 61 27.09 15.62 -14.17
CA ASN A 61 27.41 16.08 -15.52
C ASN A 61 26.63 17.35 -15.93
N TYR A 62 26.03 18.07 -14.97
CA TYR A 62 25.23 19.28 -15.23
C TYR A 62 24.10 19.07 -16.24
N ARG A 63 23.51 17.87 -16.27
CA ARG A 63 22.33 17.53 -17.08
C ARG A 63 21.11 17.41 -16.18
N GLU A 64 19.94 17.66 -16.75
CA GLU A 64 18.67 17.48 -16.05
C GLU A 64 18.47 15.99 -15.70
N PRO A 65 18.35 15.63 -14.40
CA PRO A 65 18.19 14.25 -14.01
C PRO A 65 16.80 13.72 -14.39
N PRO A 66 16.66 12.43 -14.74
CA PRO A 66 15.37 11.87 -15.08
C PRO A 66 14.39 11.97 -13.90
N PRO A 67 13.08 12.10 -14.20
CA PRO A 67 12.04 12.21 -13.18
C PRO A 67 11.98 10.94 -12.33
N ILE A 68 11.61 11.08 -11.05
CA ILE A 68 11.40 9.92 -10.17
C ILE A 68 10.06 9.27 -10.54
N PRO A 69 10.04 7.97 -10.87
CA PRO A 69 8.79 7.25 -11.08
C PRO A 69 7.93 7.23 -9.83
N ALA A 70 6.61 7.30 -9.99
CA ALA A 70 5.68 7.41 -8.85
C ALA A 70 5.85 6.28 -7.81
N ILE A 71 6.15 5.06 -8.25
CA ILE A 71 6.41 3.93 -7.34
C ILE A 71 7.67 4.14 -6.48
N TRP A 72 8.67 4.84 -7.01
CA TRP A 72 9.93 5.11 -6.32
C TRP A 72 9.95 6.48 -5.62
N ASP A 73 8.82 7.16 -5.54
CA ASP A 73 8.70 8.42 -4.81
C ASP A 73 8.42 8.18 -3.30
N GLN A 74 9.03 9.00 -2.43
CA GLN A 74 8.75 8.99 -1.00
C GLN A 74 7.32 9.43 -0.69
N SER A 75 6.76 10.32 -1.52
CA SER A 75 5.38 10.77 -1.36
C SER A 75 4.38 9.61 -1.43
N THR A 76 4.62 8.63 -2.30
CA THR A 76 3.81 7.41 -2.43
C THR A 76 3.85 6.54 -1.18
N SER A 77 5.05 6.26 -0.65
CA SER A 77 5.21 5.48 0.59
C SER A 77 4.57 6.20 1.80
N ALA A 78 4.68 7.52 1.85
CA ALA A 78 4.02 8.33 2.88
C ALA A 78 2.49 8.27 2.75
N ALA A 79 1.95 8.39 1.54
CA ALA A 79 0.52 8.29 1.28
C ALA A 79 -0.04 6.93 1.69
N ASN A 80 0.62 5.83 1.35
CA ASN A 80 0.21 4.47 1.76
C ASN A 80 0.19 4.31 3.28
N SER A 81 1.20 4.84 3.97
CA SER A 81 1.27 4.83 5.44
C SER A 81 0.12 5.64 6.06
N CYS A 82 -0.18 6.81 5.50
CA CYS A 82 -1.31 7.65 5.92
C CYS A 82 -2.66 6.94 5.70
N ILE A 83 -2.86 6.26 4.56
CA ILE A 83 -4.07 5.50 4.27
C ILE A 83 -4.25 4.37 5.29
N ALA A 84 -3.19 3.63 5.62
CA ALA A 84 -3.27 2.57 6.62
C ALA A 84 -3.58 3.10 8.03
N ALA A 85 -2.97 4.22 8.43
CA ALA A 85 -3.31 4.89 9.69
C ALA A 85 -4.77 5.37 9.72
N PHE A 86 -5.24 5.95 8.61
CA PHE A 86 -6.63 6.40 8.47
C PHE A 86 -7.62 5.24 8.51
N ASN A 87 -7.28 4.09 7.89
CA ASN A 87 -8.07 2.86 7.98
C ASN A 87 -8.25 2.41 9.44
N ALA A 88 -7.17 2.40 10.24
CA ALA A 88 -7.28 2.05 11.67
C ALA A 88 -8.15 3.04 12.48
N ILE A 89 -8.13 4.34 12.12
CA ILE A 89 -9.02 5.34 12.73
C ILE A 89 -10.47 5.05 12.37
N LEU A 90 -10.76 4.80 11.09
CA LEU A 90 -12.12 4.45 10.63
C LEU A 90 -12.62 3.18 11.30
N TRP A 91 -11.77 2.18 11.46
CA TRP A 91 -12.08 0.97 12.21
C TRP A 91 -12.51 1.28 13.65
N PHE A 92 -11.80 2.16 14.36
CA PHE A 92 -12.17 2.54 15.73
C PHE A 92 -13.53 3.23 15.79
N ILE A 93 -13.81 4.12 14.83
CA ILE A 93 -15.11 4.80 14.71
C ILE A 93 -16.21 3.77 14.42
N ARG A 94 -15.98 2.87 13.47
CA ARG A 94 -16.90 1.77 13.10
C ARG A 94 -17.21 0.87 14.28
N LEU A 95 -16.20 0.49 15.07
CA LEU A 95 -16.38 -0.29 16.29
C LEU A 95 -17.32 0.42 17.28
N LYS A 96 -17.13 1.73 17.50
CA LYS A 96 -18.01 2.52 18.38
C LYS A 96 -19.43 2.57 17.84
N VAL A 97 -19.64 2.88 16.55
CA VAL A 97 -20.96 2.92 15.92
C VAL A 97 -21.69 1.59 16.09
N ASN A 98 -21.02 0.47 15.82
CA ASN A 98 -21.61 -0.85 15.92
C ASN A 98 -21.91 -1.27 17.37
N LEU A 99 -21.09 -0.88 18.35
CA LEU A 99 -21.35 -1.13 19.78
C LEU A 99 -22.53 -0.28 20.31
N PHE A 100 -22.59 1.00 19.92
CA PHE A 100 -23.66 1.92 20.34
C PHE A 100 -24.98 1.71 19.61
N SER A 101 -24.99 0.99 18.48
CA SER A 101 -26.22 0.58 17.78
C SER A 101 -27.23 -0.10 18.71
N SER A 102 -26.78 -0.83 19.74
CA SER A 102 -27.68 -1.48 20.70
C SER A 102 -28.46 -0.52 21.62
N LYS A 103 -28.04 0.75 21.71
CA LYS A 103 -28.56 1.76 22.66
C LYS A 103 -29.48 2.81 22.05
N GLY A 104 -29.90 2.63 20.79
CA GLY A 104 -30.92 3.50 20.17
C GLY A 104 -30.50 4.18 18.86
N LEU A 105 -29.47 3.68 18.16
CA LEU A 105 -29.22 4.08 16.78
C LEU A 105 -30.09 3.27 15.83
N ASP A 106 -30.81 3.94 14.92
CA ASP A 106 -31.62 3.27 13.91
C ASP A 106 -30.75 2.39 13.00
N LEU A 107 -31.26 1.21 12.65
CA LEU A 107 -30.57 0.23 11.80
C LEU A 107 -30.11 0.86 10.47
N TRP A 108 -30.94 1.73 9.89
CA TRP A 108 -30.64 2.44 8.66
C TRP A 108 -29.46 3.40 8.79
N SER A 109 -29.34 4.11 9.92
CA SER A 109 -28.22 5.00 10.18
C SER A 109 -26.91 4.23 10.29
N VAL A 110 -26.94 3.06 10.95
CA VAL A 110 -25.77 2.18 11.06
C VAL A 110 -25.36 1.62 9.70
N LEU A 111 -26.32 1.13 8.90
CA LEU A 111 -26.05 0.60 7.56
C LEU A 111 -25.47 1.67 6.64
N THR A 112 -26.08 2.86 6.62
CA THR A 112 -25.64 3.99 5.78
C THR A 112 -24.24 4.46 6.17
N THR A 113 -23.96 4.56 7.47
CA THR A 113 -22.64 5.00 7.97
C THR A 113 -21.54 4.01 7.58
N ASN A 114 -21.79 2.70 7.75
CA ASN A 114 -20.83 1.66 7.35
C ASN A 114 -20.60 1.67 5.83
N ALA A 115 -21.66 1.78 5.02
CA ALA A 115 -21.55 1.86 3.57
C ALA A 115 -20.71 3.07 3.11
N LEU A 116 -20.86 4.23 3.76
CA LEU A 116 -20.04 5.42 3.47
C LEU A 116 -18.57 5.19 3.79
N TYR A 117 -18.26 4.49 4.89
CA TYR A 117 -16.89 4.13 5.24
C TYR A 117 -16.30 3.14 4.23
N ASP A 118 -17.06 2.14 3.79
CA ASP A 118 -16.61 1.19 2.77
C ASP A 118 -16.30 1.92 1.45
N MET A 119 -17.19 2.81 1.00
CA MET A 119 -16.96 3.62 -0.21
C MET A 119 -15.70 4.49 -0.11
N LEU A 120 -15.44 5.09 1.05
CA LEU A 120 -14.23 5.89 1.28
C LEU A 120 -12.97 5.01 1.27
N LEU A 121 -13.00 3.86 1.94
CA LEU A 121 -11.88 2.92 1.97
C LEU A 121 -11.57 2.37 0.58
N ILE A 122 -12.59 1.99 -0.20
CA ILE A 122 -12.41 1.57 -1.60
C ILE A 122 -11.68 2.66 -2.39
N ALA A 123 -12.11 3.93 -2.30
CA ALA A 123 -11.46 5.03 -3.02
C ALA A 123 -9.99 5.24 -2.62
N LEU A 124 -9.68 5.13 -1.32
CA LEU A 124 -8.32 5.27 -0.82
C LEU A 124 -7.43 4.09 -1.23
N TRP A 125 -7.91 2.86 -1.04
CA TRP A 125 -7.15 1.66 -1.39
C TRP A 125 -6.95 1.50 -2.89
N THR A 126 -7.94 1.82 -3.72
CA THR A 126 -7.76 1.83 -5.19
C THR A 126 -6.71 2.83 -5.64
N THR A 127 -6.64 4.01 -5.01
CA THR A 127 -5.56 4.99 -5.25
C THR A 127 -4.21 4.41 -4.83
N SER A 128 -4.12 3.81 -3.65
CA SER A 128 -2.90 3.16 -3.15
C SER A 128 -2.42 2.03 -4.08
N ILE A 129 -3.32 1.15 -4.53
CA ILE A 129 -3.03 0.05 -5.46
C ILE A 129 -2.50 0.59 -6.79
N SER A 130 -3.10 1.66 -7.30
CA SER A 130 -2.69 2.29 -8.55
C SER A 130 -1.26 2.84 -8.47
N LEU A 131 -0.91 3.45 -7.33
CA LEU A 131 0.44 3.95 -7.09
C LEU A 131 1.46 2.81 -6.86
N GLN A 132 1.07 1.77 -6.12
CA GLN A 132 1.92 0.59 -5.88
C GLN A 132 2.17 -0.25 -7.13
N ARG A 133 1.31 -0.14 -8.15
CA ARG A 133 1.47 -0.78 -9.45
C ARG A 133 1.98 0.19 -10.53
N ALA A 134 2.32 1.43 -10.16
CA ALA A 134 2.76 2.41 -11.14
C ALA A 134 4.03 1.93 -11.85
N GLY A 135 4.06 2.09 -13.18
CA GLY A 135 5.22 1.76 -13.99
C GLY A 135 6.37 2.76 -13.81
N ASP A 136 7.55 2.33 -14.27
CA ASP A 136 8.74 3.13 -14.41
C ASP A 136 9.05 3.37 -15.89
N PHE A 137 8.87 4.62 -16.31
CA PHE A 137 9.11 5.10 -17.67
C PHE A 137 10.20 6.18 -17.70
N SER A 138 11.00 6.29 -16.64
CA SER A 138 12.00 7.35 -16.51
C SER A 138 13.25 7.09 -17.36
N ASP A 139 13.50 5.84 -17.75
CA ASP A 139 14.56 5.41 -18.65
C ASP A 139 13.98 4.70 -19.88
N ASN A 140 14.21 5.27 -21.07
CA ASN A 140 13.74 4.71 -22.33
C ASN A 140 14.39 3.37 -22.70
N GLN A 141 15.54 3.03 -22.10
CA GLN A 141 16.23 1.76 -22.35
C GLN A 141 15.74 0.64 -21.41
N HIS A 142 15.22 0.99 -20.23
CA HIS A 142 14.80 0.04 -19.18
C HIS A 142 13.36 0.34 -18.73
N LEU A 143 12.42 0.15 -19.65
CA LEU A 143 10.99 0.37 -19.39
C LEU A 143 10.41 -0.73 -18.49
N SER A 144 9.70 -0.34 -17.43
CA SER A 144 9.00 -1.26 -16.52
C SER A 144 7.52 -0.88 -16.46
N LEU A 145 6.63 -1.71 -17.04
CA LEU A 145 5.18 -1.42 -17.03
C LEU A 145 4.56 -1.52 -15.63
N SER A 146 5.10 -2.41 -14.80
CA SER A 146 4.77 -2.60 -13.40
C SER A 146 6.08 -2.78 -12.62
N PRO A 147 6.11 -2.58 -11.30
CA PRO A 147 7.31 -2.84 -10.51
C PRO A 147 7.74 -4.30 -10.63
N TRP A 148 9.04 -4.53 -10.87
CA TRP A 148 9.59 -5.86 -11.14
C TRP A 148 9.28 -6.88 -10.04
N TYR A 149 9.22 -6.45 -8.78
CA TYR A 149 8.95 -7.33 -7.64
C TYR A 149 7.50 -7.83 -7.61
N LEU A 150 6.60 -7.32 -8.45
CA LEU A 150 5.25 -7.87 -8.63
C LEU A 150 5.19 -8.89 -9.77
N GLU A 151 6.11 -8.84 -10.73
CA GLU A 151 6.12 -9.70 -11.91
C GLU A 151 7.06 -10.91 -11.77
N ARG A 152 8.06 -10.80 -10.89
CA ARG A 152 9.13 -11.79 -10.72
C ARG A 152 9.14 -12.38 -9.32
N ASP A 153 9.83 -13.50 -9.16
CA ASP A 153 10.04 -14.10 -7.83
C ASP A 153 11.14 -13.39 -7.06
N CYS A 154 10.99 -13.35 -5.72
CA CYS A 154 11.97 -12.67 -4.86
C CYS A 154 13.31 -13.42 -4.79
N GLU A 155 13.34 -14.68 -5.23
CA GLU A 155 14.56 -15.49 -5.34
C GLU A 155 15.47 -15.02 -6.48
N ASP A 156 14.90 -14.36 -7.50
CA ASP A 156 15.68 -13.73 -8.58
C ASP A 156 16.43 -12.48 -8.08
N ALA A 157 15.99 -11.89 -6.96
CA ALA A 157 16.58 -10.69 -6.41
C ALA A 157 17.88 -10.99 -5.66
N SER A 158 18.72 -9.96 -5.46
CA SER A 158 19.88 -10.09 -4.56
C SER A 158 19.41 -10.46 -3.15
N ARG A 159 20.29 -11.12 -2.36
CA ARG A 159 19.99 -11.52 -0.98
C ARG A 159 19.52 -10.33 -0.12
N ASP A 160 20.03 -9.15 -0.40
CA ASP A 160 19.67 -7.91 0.32
C ASP A 160 18.28 -7.40 -0.06
N ALA A 161 17.79 -7.72 -1.27
CA ALA A 161 16.50 -7.30 -1.79
C ALA A 161 15.36 -8.32 -1.55
N ASP A 162 15.65 -9.58 -1.20
CA ASP A 162 14.61 -10.61 -0.97
C ASP A 162 13.59 -10.18 0.09
N THR A 163 14.05 -9.67 1.24
CA THR A 163 13.15 -9.22 2.31
C THR A 163 12.28 -8.05 1.85
N ALA A 164 12.88 -7.05 1.20
CA ALA A 164 12.15 -5.90 0.68
C ALA A 164 11.14 -6.32 -0.39
N CYS A 165 11.47 -7.30 -1.23
CA CYS A 165 10.57 -7.86 -2.25
C CYS A 165 9.37 -8.55 -1.61
N ARG A 166 9.58 -9.38 -0.58
CA ARG A 166 8.49 -10.07 0.14
C ARG A 166 7.57 -9.06 0.84
N VAL A 167 8.14 -8.04 1.47
CA VAL A 167 7.37 -6.97 2.11
C VAL A 167 6.58 -6.16 1.09
N GLY A 168 7.19 -5.82 -0.06
CA GLY A 168 6.52 -5.11 -1.14
C GLY A 168 5.35 -5.90 -1.73
N LYS A 169 5.55 -7.20 -2.02
CA LYS A 169 4.48 -8.11 -2.46
C LYS A 169 3.36 -8.22 -1.43
N ALA A 170 3.70 -8.44 -0.16
CA ALA A 170 2.72 -8.56 0.92
C ALA A 170 1.89 -7.28 1.09
N SER A 171 2.55 -6.11 1.02
CA SER A 171 1.89 -4.80 1.12
C SER A 171 0.89 -4.61 -0.01
N TYR A 172 1.28 -4.95 -1.24
CA TYR A 172 0.40 -4.88 -2.41
C TYR A 172 -0.78 -5.84 -2.29
N SER A 173 -0.52 -7.12 -1.97
CA SER A 173 -1.57 -8.14 -1.83
C SER A 173 -2.59 -7.79 -0.75
N LEU A 174 -2.15 -7.29 0.42
CA LEU A 174 -3.06 -6.87 1.48
C LEU A 174 -3.82 -5.59 1.11
N SER A 175 -3.21 -4.67 0.35
CA SER A 175 -3.91 -3.49 -0.16
C SER A 175 -5.06 -3.88 -1.09
N VAL A 176 -4.82 -4.85 -1.98
CA VAL A 176 -5.85 -5.42 -2.88
C VAL A 176 -6.94 -6.15 -2.11
N PHE A 177 -6.59 -6.90 -1.06
CA PHE A 177 -7.57 -7.62 -0.25
C PHE A 177 -8.44 -6.69 0.61
N THR A 178 -7.92 -5.53 0.98
CA THR A 178 -8.60 -4.56 1.85
C THR A 178 -9.49 -3.58 1.06
N ALA A 179 -9.22 -3.41 -0.24
CA ALA A 179 -10.07 -2.65 -1.15
C ALA A 179 -11.41 -3.34 -1.39
#